data_AF-A0A662Z2L8-F1
#
_entry.id   AF-A0A662Z2L8-F1
#
_cell.length_a   1.000
_cell.length_b   1.000
_cell.length_c   1.000
_cell.angle_alpha   90.00
_cell.angle_beta   90.00
_cell.angle_gamma   90.00
#
_symmetry.space_group_name_H-M   'P 1'
#
loop_
_entity.id
_entity.type
_entity.pdbx_description
1 polymer ?
#
loop_
_entity_poly.entity_id
_entity_poly.type
_entity_poly.pdbx_seq_one_letter_code
_entity_poly.pdbx_strand_id
1 'polypeptide(L)'
;MGFTRKHGALMFGTVTLLTIINLIYRVIVGDELGFMEIIMPATFMVFFLTSIIWGNEDEKNGIYQDEELGKKIIEKSSMISYFTLIFIIFIAVFADRLINDTFNVLLLVILAVAMVLQPIVQFFVMRKYK
;
A
#
# COMPACT_ATOMS: atom_id res chain seq x y z
N MET A 1 10.74 13.57 -26.13
CA MET A 1 9.38 13.85 -25.63
C MET A 1 9.32 13.29 -24.21
N GLY A 2 9.49 14.16 -23.20
CA GLY A 2 9.50 13.72 -21.80
C GLY A 2 8.09 13.32 -21.37
N PHE A 3 7.97 12.15 -20.73
CA PHE A 3 6.70 11.68 -20.16
C PHE A 3 6.32 12.63 -19.03
N THR A 4 5.37 13.54 -19.26
CA THR A 4 5.01 14.50 -18.22
C THR A 4 4.22 13.83 -17.10
N ARG A 5 4.31 14.35 -15.88
CA ARG A 5 3.67 13.78 -14.68
C ARG A 5 2.18 13.51 -14.88
N LYS A 6 1.49 14.44 -15.57
CA LYS A 6 0.07 14.32 -15.90
C LYS A 6 -0.22 13.14 -16.84
N HIS A 7 0.66 12.88 -17.82
CA HIS A 7 0.48 11.75 -18.75
C HIS A 7 0.81 10.42 -18.05
N GLY A 8 1.81 10.39 -17.17
CA GLY A 8 2.11 9.26 -16.29
C GLY A 8 0.91 8.90 -15.40
N ALA A 9 0.36 9.88 -14.70
CA ALA A 9 -0.82 9.68 -13.85
C ALA A 9 -2.03 9.18 -14.66
N LEU A 10 -2.30 9.77 -15.83
CA LEU A 10 -3.41 9.36 -16.68
C LEU A 10 -3.24 7.91 -17.16
N MET A 11 -2.03 7.54 -17.58
CA MET A 11 -1.71 6.17 -18.01
C MET A 11 -1.87 5.16 -16.87
N PHE A 12 -1.17 5.36 -15.75
CA PHE A 12 -1.24 4.42 -14.62
C PHE A 12 -2.66 4.34 -14.02
N GLY A 13 -3.38 5.46 -13.96
CA GLY A 13 -4.76 5.50 -13.49
C GLY A 13 -5.69 4.70 -14.40
N THR A 14 -5.55 4.85 -15.72
CA THR A 14 -6.36 4.10 -16.70
C THR A 14 -6.08 2.61 -16.61
N VAL A 15 -4.81 2.21 -16.56
CA VAL A 15 -4.42 0.79 -16.43
C VAL A 15 -4.92 0.20 -15.10
N THR A 16 -4.82 0.95 -14.00
CA THR A 16 -5.36 0.52 -12.70
C THR A 16 -6.86 0.28 -12.78
N LEU A 17 -7.64 1.20 -13.37
CA LEU A 17 -9.08 1.02 -13.53
C LEU A 17 -9.43 -0.20 -14.37
N LEU A 18 -8.78 -0.38 -15.51
CA LEU A 18 -9.03 -1.54 -16.40
C LEU A 18 -8.71 -2.86 -15.70
N THR A 19 -7.61 -2.93 -14.96
CA THR A 19 -7.20 -4.15 -14.24
C THR A 19 -8.14 -4.47 -13.08
N ILE A 20 -8.63 -3.47 -12.33
CA ILE A 20 -9.65 -3.66 -11.28
C ILE A 20 -10.98 -4.14 -11.89
N ILE A 21 -11.43 -3.51 -12.98
CA ILE A 21 -12.67 -3.91 -13.68
C ILE A 21 -12.57 -5.36 -14.14
N ASN A 22 -11.44 -5.74 -14.75
CA ASN A 22 -11.20 -7.11 -15.19
C ASN A 22 -11.19 -8.10 -14.02
N LEU A 23 -10.58 -7.73 -12.89
CA LEU A 23 -10.56 -8.58 -11.70
C LEU A 23 -11.97 -8.80 -11.15
N ILE A 24 -12.79 -7.76 -11.05
CA ILE A 24 -14.19 -7.87 -10.61
C ILE A 24 -14.98 -8.77 -11.58
N TYR A 25 -14.82 -8.58 -12.89
CA TYR A 25 -15.49 -9.39 -13.89
C TYR A 25 -15.14 -10.88 -13.75
N ARG A 26 -13.86 -11.21 -13.58
CA ARG A 26 -13.40 -12.60 -13.40
C ARG A 26 -13.97 -13.23 -12.13
N VAL A 27 -14.04 -12.49 -11.02
CA VAL A 27 -14.67 -12.95 -9.78
C VAL A 27 -16.15 -13.27 -9.99
N ILE A 28 -16.88 -12.42 -10.72
CA ILE A 28 -18.31 -12.62 -10.99
C ILE A 28 -18.55 -13.86 -11.86
N VAL A 29 -17.69 -14.11 -12.84
CA VAL A 29 -17.77 -15.28 -13.73
C VAL A 29 -17.26 -16.57 -13.03
N GLY A 30 -16.69 -16.45 -11.83
CA GLY A 30 -16.18 -17.57 -11.05
C GLY A 30 -14.84 -18.10 -11.56
N ASP A 31 -14.07 -17.27 -12.26
CA ASP A 31 -12.75 -17.61 -12.76
C ASP A 31 -11.70 -17.53 -11.64
N GLU A 32 -10.72 -18.43 -11.67
CA GLU A 32 -9.68 -18.50 -10.64
C GLU A 32 -8.69 -17.33 -10.78
N LEU A 33 -8.46 -16.61 -9.68
CA LEU A 33 -7.50 -15.51 -9.66
C LEU A 33 -6.10 -16.02 -9.31
N GLY A 34 -5.14 -15.76 -10.20
CA GLY A 34 -3.74 -15.94 -9.90
C GLY A 34 -3.16 -14.80 -9.05
N PHE A 35 -1.96 -15.04 -8.52
CA PHE A 35 -1.23 -14.06 -7.70
C PHE A 35 -0.95 -12.76 -8.46
N MET A 36 -0.58 -12.85 -9.75
CA MET A 36 -0.24 -11.68 -10.55
C MET A 36 -1.43 -10.77 -10.76
N GLU A 37 -2.61 -11.34 -10.90
CA GLU A 37 -3.85 -10.60 -11.14
C GLU A 37 -4.30 -9.81 -9.90
N ILE A 38 -3.88 -10.23 -8.71
CA ILE A 38 -4.11 -9.50 -7.46
C ILE A 38 -3.04 -8.41 -7.24
N ILE A 39 -1.77 -8.73 -7.48
CA ILE A 39 -0.65 -7.81 -7.20
C ILE A 39 -0.50 -6.71 -8.25
N MET A 40 -0.81 -7.00 -9.51
CA MET A 40 -0.63 -6.06 -10.61
C MET A 40 -1.50 -4.79 -10.47
N PRO A 41 -2.82 -4.86 -10.17
CA PRO A 41 -3.63 -3.67 -9.90
C PRO A 41 -3.10 -2.85 -8.72
N ALA A 42 -2.67 -3.51 -7.64
CA ALA A 42 -2.09 -2.82 -6.48
C ALA A 42 -0.80 -2.07 -6.86
N THR A 43 0.05 -2.70 -7.68
CA THR A 43 1.30 -2.11 -8.16
C THR A 43 1.03 -0.88 -9.05
N PHE A 44 0.09 -0.97 -9.99
CA PHE A 44 -0.29 0.19 -10.81
C PHE A 44 -0.93 1.30 -9.99
N MET A 45 -1.71 0.96 -8.96
CA MET A 45 -2.26 1.95 -8.04
C MET A 45 -1.17 2.68 -7.26
N VAL A 46 -0.11 1.98 -6.83
CA VAL A 46 1.07 2.60 -6.21
C VAL A 46 1.72 3.60 -7.16
N PHE A 47 1.95 3.21 -8.42
CA PHE A 47 2.52 4.12 -9.43
C PHE A 47 1.63 5.34 -9.69
N PHE A 48 0.31 5.11 -9.80
CA PHE A 48 -0.67 6.16 -9.98
C PHE A 48 -0.63 7.17 -8.82
N LEU A 49 -0.78 6.70 -7.58
CA LEU A 49 -0.76 7.57 -6.41
C LEU A 49 0.58 8.29 -6.25
N THR A 50 1.70 7.60 -6.48
CA THR A 50 3.04 8.21 -6.43
C THR A 50 3.17 9.36 -7.43
N SER A 51 2.67 9.17 -8.66
CA SER A 51 2.68 10.21 -9.70
C SER A 51 1.79 11.42 -9.39
N ILE A 52 0.80 11.26 -8.51
CA ILE A 52 -0.08 12.36 -8.07
C ILE A 52 0.53 13.10 -6.88
N ILE A 53 1.06 12.36 -5.91
CA ILE A 53 1.55 12.90 -4.63
C ILE A 53 2.86 13.67 -4.82
N TRP A 54 3.80 13.11 -5.58
CA TRP A 54 5.17 13.63 -5.62
C TRP A 54 5.42 14.54 -6.83
N GLY A 55 6.30 15.52 -6.61
CA GLY A 55 6.84 16.38 -7.64
C GLY A 55 7.74 15.63 -8.63
N ASN A 56 7.93 16.21 -9.81
CA ASN A 56 8.90 15.72 -10.79
C ASN A 56 10.04 16.74 -10.93
N GLU A 57 11.27 16.31 -10.69
CA GLU A 57 12.48 17.16 -10.77
C GLU A 57 12.65 17.76 -12.17
N ASP A 58 12.34 16.98 -13.22
CA ASP A 58 12.43 17.41 -14.62
C ASP A 58 11.46 18.56 -14.94
N GLU A 59 10.30 18.57 -14.28
CA GLU A 59 9.26 19.59 -14.47
C GLU A 59 9.36 20.73 -13.45
N LYS A 60 10.32 20.65 -12.52
CA LYS A 60 10.51 21.59 -11.41
C LYS A 60 9.20 21.92 -10.68
N ASN A 61 8.35 20.93 -10.42
CA ASN A 61 7.02 21.14 -9.86
C ASN A 61 6.69 20.15 -8.73
N GLY A 62 5.70 20.52 -7.90
CA GLY A 62 5.21 19.69 -6.81
C GLY A 62 6.08 19.75 -5.55
N ILE A 63 5.82 18.83 -4.62
CA ILE A 63 6.60 18.67 -3.38
C ILE A 63 7.60 17.55 -3.62
N TYR A 64 8.87 17.75 -3.29
CA TYR A 64 9.87 16.69 -3.37
C TYR A 64 9.98 15.93 -2.05
N GLN A 65 10.42 14.68 -2.13
CA GLN A 65 10.51 13.80 -0.96
C GLN A 65 11.59 14.24 0.05
N ASP A 66 12.63 14.90 -0.43
CA ASP A 66 13.80 15.34 0.32
C ASP A 66 13.62 16.72 0.99
N GLU A 67 12.64 17.51 0.52
CA GLU A 67 12.20 18.74 1.17
C GLU A 67 11.66 18.48 2.57
N GLU A 68 11.73 19.50 3.44
CA GLU A 68 11.23 19.40 4.82
C GLU A 68 9.75 18.98 4.87
N LEU A 69 8.92 19.54 3.99
CA LEU A 69 7.51 19.19 3.89
C LEU A 69 7.32 17.75 3.41
N GLY A 70 8.10 17.29 2.43
CA GLY A 70 8.06 15.92 1.93
C GLY A 70 8.44 14.89 3.00
N LYS A 71 9.52 15.14 3.75
CA LYS A 71 9.93 14.31 4.88
C LYS A 71 8.84 14.20 5.93
N LYS A 72 8.21 15.32 6.29
CA LYS A 72 7.11 15.35 7.26
C LYS A 72 5.88 14.58 6.78
N ILE A 73 5.56 14.64 5.48
CA ILE A 73 4.49 13.83 4.87
C ILE A 73 4.83 12.34 4.99
N ILE A 74 6.06 11.93 4.66
CA ILE A 74 6.51 10.54 4.75
C ILE A 74 6.42 10.03 6.19
N GLU A 75 6.93 10.78 7.16
CA GLU A 75 6.90 10.39 8.58
C GLU A 75 5.47 10.21 9.10
N LYS A 76 4.60 11.21 8.87
CA LYS A 76 3.20 11.16 9.33
C LYS A 76 2.42 10.06 8.63
N SER A 77 2.55 9.94 7.31
CA SER A 77 1.84 8.91 6.55
C SER A 77 2.31 7.50 6.91
N SER A 78 3.62 7.29 7.18
CA SER A 78 4.16 6.00 7.61
C SER A 78 3.61 5.55 8.96
N MET A 79 3.44 6.49 9.90
CA MET A 79 2.80 6.18 11.18
C MET A 79 1.33 5.81 10.99
N ILE A 80 0.58 6.59 10.22
CA ILE A 80 -0.85 6.35 9.97
C ILE A 80 -1.07 5.03 9.22
N SER A 81 -0.26 4.75 8.19
CA SER A 81 -0.39 3.55 7.37
C SER A 81 -0.10 2.29 8.17
N TYR A 82 0.90 2.32 9.06
CA TYR A 82 1.21 1.22 9.96
C TYR A 82 0.02 0.85 10.85
N PHE A 83 -0.57 1.83 11.55
CA PHE A 83 -1.73 1.56 12.41
C PHE A 83 -2.97 1.16 11.61
N THR A 84 -3.17 1.76 10.44
CA THR A 84 -4.25 1.36 9.52
C THR A 84 -4.10 -0.09 9.09
N LEU A 85 -2.89 -0.53 8.73
CA LEU A 85 -2.62 -1.90 8.33
C LEU A 85 -2.88 -2.90 9.47
N ILE A 86 -2.43 -2.59 10.69
CA ILE A 86 -2.73 -3.41 11.88
C ILE A 86 -4.24 -3.52 12.08
N PHE A 87 -4.96 -2.41 11.94
CA PHE A 87 -6.42 -2.39 12.10
C PHE A 87 -7.12 -3.23 11.02
N ILE A 88 -6.67 -3.17 9.77
CA ILE A 88 -7.20 -4.02 8.68
C ILE A 88 -6.93 -5.50 8.97
N ILE A 89 -5.71 -5.87 9.39
CA ILE A 89 -5.38 -7.26 9.75
C ILE A 89 -6.24 -7.73 10.92
N PHE A 90 -6.46 -6.87 11.92
CA PHE A 90 -7.33 -7.18 13.05
C PHE A 90 -8.76 -7.47 12.58
N ILE A 91 -9.35 -6.62 11.74
CA ILE A 91 -10.68 -6.86 11.17
C ILE A 91 -10.69 -8.18 10.38
N ALA A 92 -9.65 -8.46 9.59
CA ALA A 92 -9.56 -9.70 8.81
C ALA A 92 -9.56 -10.95 9.69
N VAL A 93 -8.86 -10.94 10.83
CA VAL A 93 -8.89 -12.04 11.82
C VAL A 93 -10.32 -12.28 12.35
N PHE A 94 -11.05 -11.21 12.69
CA PHE A 94 -12.42 -11.35 13.20
C PHE A 94 -13.38 -11.80 12.10
N ALA A 95 -13.27 -11.25 10.90
CA ALA A 95 -14.09 -11.63 9.76
C ALA A 95 -13.89 -13.11 9.39
N ASP A 96 -12.64 -13.57 9.34
CA ASP A 96 -12.29 -14.97 9.09
C ASP A 96 -12.91 -15.90 10.13
N ARG A 97 -12.82 -15.55 11.42
CA ARG A 97 -13.46 -16.32 12.50
C ARG A 97 -14.97 -16.43 12.33
N LEU A 98 -15.65 -15.35 11.94
CA LEU A 98 -17.10 -15.33 11.77
C LEU A 98 -17.56 -16.20 10.59
N ILE A 99 -16.71 -16.39 9.58
CA ILE A 99 -17.02 -17.17 8.38
C ILE A 99 -16.65 -18.65 8.57
N ASN A 100 -15.50 -18.92 9.20
CA ASN A 100 -14.90 -20.25 9.28
C ASN A 100 -15.04 -20.92 10.67
N ASP A 101 -15.73 -20.28 11.62
CA ASP A 101 -15.93 -20.68 13.03
C ASP A 101 -14.65 -21.02 13.82
N THR A 102 -13.49 -20.75 13.22
CA THR A 102 -12.15 -21.05 13.74
C THR A 102 -11.24 -19.88 13.45
N PHE A 103 -10.15 -19.76 14.21
CA PHE A 103 -9.16 -18.72 13.92
C PHE A 103 -8.14 -19.22 12.91
N ASN A 104 -7.94 -18.47 11.83
CA ASN A 104 -6.79 -18.67 10.97
C ASN A 104 -5.49 -18.31 11.70
N VAL A 105 -4.71 -19.35 12.00
CA VAL A 105 -3.43 -19.24 12.73
C VAL A 105 -2.44 -18.34 12.00
N LEU A 106 -2.39 -18.37 10.67
CA LEU A 106 -1.48 -17.52 9.89
C LEU A 106 -1.85 -16.04 10.04
N LEU A 107 -3.14 -15.68 10.00
CA LEU A 107 -3.58 -14.30 10.22
C LEU A 107 -3.29 -13.83 11.64
N LEU A 108 -3.45 -14.70 12.65
CA LEU A 108 -3.08 -14.40 14.03
C LEU A 108 -1.57 -14.15 14.20
N VAL A 109 -0.73 -14.98 13.56
CA VAL A 109 0.73 -14.79 13.59
C VAL A 109 1.11 -13.48 12.91
N ILE A 110 0.52 -13.15 11.74
CA ILE A 110 0.77 -11.89 11.05
C ILE A 110 0.36 -10.70 11.92
N LEU A 111 -0.80 -10.76 12.60
CA LEU A 111 -1.23 -9.72 13.53
C LEU A 111 -0.24 -9.54 14.68
N ALA A 112 0.18 -10.64 15.31
CA ALA A 112 1.14 -10.61 16.42
C ALA A 112 2.48 -10.00 15.99
N VAL A 113 3.01 -10.42 14.84
CA VAL A 113 4.25 -9.86 14.26
C VAL A 113 4.07 -8.38 13.94
N ALA A 114 2.96 -8.00 13.32
CA ALA A 114 2.67 -6.61 12.98
C ALA A 114 2.65 -5.73 14.24
N MET A 115 2.05 -6.18 15.34
CA MET A 115 2.00 -5.42 16.60
C MET A 115 3.38 -5.18 17.23
N VAL A 116 4.30 -6.15 17.16
CA VAL A 116 5.64 -6.03 17.75
C VAL A 116 6.68 -5.40 16.81
N LEU A 117 6.36 -5.24 15.53
CA LEU A 117 7.32 -4.76 14.54
C LEU A 117 7.78 -3.33 14.84
N GLN A 118 6.87 -2.41 15.18
CA GLN A 118 7.24 -1.03 15.52
C GLN A 118 8.20 -0.93 16.72
N PRO A 119 7.94 -1.52 17.90
CA PRO A 119 8.89 -1.45 19.01
C PRO A 119 10.22 -2.13 18.69
N ILE A 120 10.23 -3.20 17.89
CA ILE A 120 11.48 -3.82 17.40
C ILE A 120 12.28 -2.83 16.55
N VAL A 121 11.65 -2.19 15.55
CA VAL A 121 12.31 -1.20 14.70
C VAL A 121 12.82 -0.01 15.52
N GLN A 122 12.01 0.49 16.46
CA GLN A 122 12.41 1.58 17.37
C GLN A 122 13.63 1.21 18.20
N PHE A 123 13.69 -0.02 18.72
CA PHE A 123 14.83 -0.52 19.46
C PHE A 123 16.13 -0.50 18.63
N PHE A 124 16.07 -0.97 17.38
CA PHE A 124 17.23 -0.94 16.49
C PHE A 124 17.64 0.47 16.08
N VAL A 125 16.67 1.36 15.83
CA VAL A 125 16.95 2.76 15.48
C VAL A 125 17.59 3.49 16.66
N MET A 126 17.07 3.33 17.88
CA MET A 126 17.62 3.95 19.09
C MET A 126 19.08 3.57 19.34
N ARG A 127 19.47 2.31 19.04
CA ARG A 127 20.87 1.85 19.16
C ARG A 127 21.84 2.57 18.23
N LYS A 128 21.39 3.21 17.14
CA LYS A 128 22.27 3.98 16.26
C LYS A 128 22.65 5.35 16.82
N TYR A 129 21.93 5.81 17.85
CA TYR A 129 22.16 7.11 18.51
C TYR A 129 22.96 6.97 19.83
N LYS A 130 23.35 5.75 20.19
CA LYS A 130 24.22 5.43 21.34
C LYS A 130 25.52 4.83 20.83
#